data_AF-A0A353T2J5-F1
#
_entry.id   AF-A0A353T2J5-F1
#
_cell.length_a   1.000
_cell.length_b   1.000
_cell.length_c   1.000
_cell.angle_alpha   90.00
_cell.angle_beta   90.00
_cell.angle_gamma   90.00
#
_symmetry.space_group_name_H-M   'P 1'
#
loop_
_entity.id
_entity.type
_entity.pdbx_description
1 polymer ?
#
loop_
_entity_poly.entity_id
_entity_poly.type
_entity_poly.pdbx_seq_one_letter_code
_entity_poly.pdbx_strand_id
1 'polypeptide(L)'
;TTEQGEIRASYLVNAAGVYGEVVSEMVQERSFTIHPRKGEYLLLDKSQGNLVHSVIFQTPTKMGKGVLVAPTVDGNLLTGPTALDVSEKDDVGTTAEGLEKIRKEAGKSVPDIPFRDVITSFAGLRATPDTGDFIIEASGTVKGFLNVVGIESPGLTAAPAIGEYAVDLLGKEGLPLVPRGDFQPVRKPAVRFREQTDEEKQRLIRENPLYGNVICRCEIITEGEIVDSIRRPAGARSLDGVKRRTRAGMGRCQGGFCTPRVTAILARELRIPEERVTKKGKGSELLAEKRGPSC
;
A
#
# COMPACT_ATOMS: atom_id res chain seq x y z
N THR A 1 -2.62 -23.19 3.44
CA THR A 1 -4.07 -23.52 3.50
C THR A 1 -4.80 -22.35 4.14
N THR A 2 -5.99 -22.01 3.64
CA THR A 2 -6.84 -20.96 4.25
C THR A 2 -7.65 -21.56 5.40
N GLU A 3 -7.94 -20.76 6.44
CA GLU A 3 -8.86 -21.13 7.53
C GLU A 3 -10.31 -21.26 7.03
N GLN A 4 -10.59 -20.89 5.79
CA GLN A 4 -11.93 -20.92 5.16
C GLN A 4 -12.25 -22.23 4.43
N GLY A 5 -11.36 -23.24 4.51
CA GLY A 5 -11.57 -24.54 3.85
C GLY A 5 -11.20 -24.56 2.36
N GLU A 6 -11.80 -25.50 1.62
CA GLU A 6 -11.55 -25.70 0.19
C GLU A 6 -12.36 -24.72 -0.67
N ILE A 7 -11.71 -24.05 -1.62
CA ILE A 7 -12.36 -23.18 -2.62
C ILE A 7 -12.15 -23.80 -3.99
N ARG A 8 -13.24 -23.99 -4.74
CA ARG A 8 -13.21 -24.52 -6.10
C ARG A 8 -13.42 -23.40 -7.10
N ALA A 9 -12.59 -23.36 -8.14
CA ALA A 9 -12.70 -22.42 -9.24
C ALA A 9 -12.32 -23.11 -10.56
N SER A 10 -12.94 -22.70 -11.66
CA SER A 10 -12.60 -23.20 -13.01
C SER A 10 -11.36 -22.53 -13.60
N TYR A 11 -11.03 -21.33 -13.11
CA TYR A 11 -9.88 -20.54 -13.53
C TYR A 11 -9.18 -19.98 -12.29
N LEU A 12 -7.86 -19.95 -12.31
CA LEU A 12 -7.01 -19.44 -11.24
C LEU A 12 -5.98 -18.46 -11.81
N VAL A 13 -5.96 -17.25 -11.28
CA VAL A 13 -4.98 -16.21 -11.65
C VAL A 13 -4.00 -16.03 -10.50
N ASN A 14 -2.74 -16.33 -10.74
CA ASN A 14 -1.65 -16.10 -9.80
C ASN A 14 -1.14 -14.66 -9.93
N ALA A 15 -1.43 -13.83 -8.94
CA ALA A 15 -0.94 -12.46 -8.81
C ALA A 15 -0.22 -12.24 -7.46
N ALA A 16 0.53 -13.25 -7.00
CA ALA A 16 1.07 -13.30 -5.64
C ALA A 16 2.35 -12.46 -5.41
N GLY A 17 2.68 -11.52 -6.32
CA GLY A 17 3.82 -10.61 -6.18
C GLY A 17 5.15 -11.36 -6.00
N VAL A 18 5.89 -11.07 -4.93
CA VAL A 18 7.18 -11.72 -4.62
C VAL A 18 7.07 -13.24 -4.41
N TYR A 19 5.88 -13.76 -4.11
CA TYR A 19 5.57 -15.19 -3.99
C TYR A 19 5.01 -15.81 -5.29
N GLY A 20 5.02 -15.07 -6.41
CA GLY A 20 4.50 -15.55 -7.68
C GLY A 20 5.10 -16.87 -8.14
N GLU A 21 6.43 -17.04 -8.01
CA GLU A 21 7.12 -18.31 -8.33
C GLU A 21 6.61 -19.48 -7.47
N VAL A 22 6.37 -19.23 -6.17
CA VAL A 22 6.02 -20.25 -5.18
C VAL A 22 4.62 -20.77 -5.47
N VAL A 23 3.69 -19.86 -5.81
CA VAL A 23 2.33 -20.23 -6.20
C VAL A 23 2.32 -20.92 -7.56
N SER A 24 3.15 -20.50 -8.52
CA SER A 24 3.26 -21.19 -9.81
C SER A 24 3.75 -22.63 -9.65
N GLU A 25 4.77 -22.85 -8.81
CA GLU A 25 5.34 -24.17 -8.53
C GLU A 25 4.37 -25.13 -7.82
N MET A 26 3.36 -24.60 -7.11
CA MET A 26 2.28 -25.44 -6.56
C MET A 26 1.39 -26.06 -7.64
N VAL A 27 1.39 -25.53 -8.86
CA VAL A 27 0.48 -25.93 -9.94
C VAL A 27 1.21 -26.60 -11.11
N GLN A 28 2.43 -26.16 -11.42
CA GLN A 28 3.22 -26.62 -12.56
C GLN A 28 4.72 -26.66 -12.25
N GLU A 29 5.51 -27.29 -13.13
CA GLU A 29 6.97 -27.28 -13.01
C GLU A 29 7.52 -25.85 -13.04
N ARG A 30 8.57 -25.60 -12.27
CA ARG A 30 9.18 -24.28 -12.14
C ARG A 30 9.83 -23.86 -13.47
N SER A 31 9.36 -22.75 -14.04
CA SER A 31 9.90 -22.16 -15.28
C SER A 31 10.58 -20.80 -15.09
N PHE A 32 10.47 -20.17 -13.91
CA PHE A 32 11.06 -18.86 -13.61
C PHE A 32 11.30 -18.69 -12.09
N THR A 33 12.11 -17.70 -11.74
CA THR A 33 12.37 -17.27 -10.36
C THR A 33 12.12 -15.77 -10.20
N ILE A 34 11.55 -15.36 -9.07
CA ILE A 34 11.33 -13.98 -8.64
C ILE A 34 12.32 -13.63 -7.52
N HIS A 35 13.26 -12.75 -7.83
CA HIS A 35 14.20 -12.18 -6.89
C HIS A 35 13.60 -10.94 -6.23
N PRO A 36 13.38 -10.94 -4.89
CA PRO A 36 12.91 -9.75 -4.22
C PRO A 36 14.01 -8.69 -4.18
N ARG A 37 13.70 -7.51 -4.72
CA ARG A 37 14.61 -6.36 -4.70
C ARG A 37 14.08 -5.27 -3.79
N LYS A 38 14.77 -5.07 -2.66
CA LYS A 38 14.41 -4.12 -1.63
C LYS A 38 14.74 -2.69 -2.04
N GLY A 39 13.74 -1.82 -1.88
CA GLY A 39 13.88 -0.38 -1.98
C GLY A 39 13.45 0.29 -0.68
N GLU A 40 14.39 0.98 -0.03
CA GLU A 40 14.17 1.74 1.20
C GLU A 40 13.95 3.22 0.90
N TYR A 41 13.16 3.89 1.73
CA TYR A 41 12.79 5.29 1.56
C TYR A 41 12.85 6.06 2.88
N LEU A 42 13.12 7.36 2.77
CA LEU A 42 12.90 8.35 3.82
C LEU A 42 11.77 9.28 3.40
N LEU A 43 10.82 9.53 4.30
CA LEU A 43 9.74 10.49 4.11
C LEU A 43 9.90 11.62 5.12
N LEU A 44 10.05 12.84 4.62
CA LEU A 44 10.14 14.05 5.43
C LEU A 44 8.77 14.68 5.67
N ASP A 45 8.68 15.47 6.74
CA ASP A 45 7.48 16.22 7.10
C ASP A 45 7.00 17.15 5.97
N LYS A 46 5.72 17.50 6.01
CA LYS A 46 5.13 18.44 5.04
C LYS A 46 5.76 19.82 5.06
N SER A 47 6.38 20.22 6.18
CA SER A 47 7.16 21.45 6.26
C SER A 47 8.31 21.51 5.24
N GLN A 48 8.73 20.35 4.72
CA GLN A 48 9.82 20.24 3.74
C GLN A 48 9.33 19.94 2.32
N GLY A 49 8.01 19.86 2.10
CA GLY A 49 7.42 19.49 0.82
C GLY A 49 7.71 20.45 -0.33
N ASN A 50 8.01 21.71 -0.03
CA ASN A 50 8.30 22.76 -1.02
C ASN A 50 9.79 22.90 -1.34
N LEU A 51 10.66 22.02 -0.84
CA LEU A 51 12.09 22.07 -1.17
C LEU A 51 12.34 21.87 -2.67
N VAL A 52 11.50 21.06 -3.32
CA VAL A 52 11.47 20.87 -4.77
C VAL A 52 10.03 20.84 -5.26
N HIS A 53 9.79 21.31 -6.49
CA HIS A 53 8.46 21.32 -7.11
C HIS A 53 8.28 20.23 -8.18
N SER A 54 9.33 19.48 -8.48
CA SER A 54 9.37 18.42 -9.49
C SER A 54 10.13 17.21 -8.98
N VAL A 55 9.94 16.06 -9.63
CA VAL A 55 10.75 14.87 -9.36
C VAL A 55 12.17 15.11 -9.87
N ILE A 56 13.15 15.06 -8.98
CA ILE A 56 14.56 15.24 -9.29
C ILE A 56 15.23 13.87 -9.37
N PHE A 57 15.74 13.55 -10.55
CA PHE A 57 16.57 12.37 -10.79
C PHE A 57 18.04 12.74 -10.85
N GLN A 58 18.90 11.80 -10.49
CA GLN A 58 20.31 11.88 -10.86
C GLN A 58 20.48 11.59 -12.36
N THR A 59 21.62 12.02 -12.92
CA THR A 59 22.06 11.59 -14.24
C THR A 59 22.15 10.06 -14.27
N PRO A 60 21.45 9.37 -15.20
CA PRO A 60 21.46 7.92 -15.26
C PRO A 60 22.86 7.35 -15.42
N THR A 61 23.12 6.25 -14.72
CA THR A 61 24.33 5.42 -14.88
C THR A 61 23.97 4.07 -15.49
N LYS A 62 24.95 3.20 -15.72
CA LYS A 62 24.70 1.79 -16.06
C LYS A 62 23.80 1.07 -15.05
N MET A 63 23.78 1.53 -13.80
CA MET A 63 22.96 0.98 -12.71
C MET A 63 21.58 1.66 -12.60
N GLY A 64 21.22 2.52 -13.55
CA GLY A 64 19.95 3.26 -13.58
C GLY A 64 20.05 4.67 -12.97
N LYS A 65 18.88 5.22 -12.60
CA LYS A 65 18.69 6.62 -12.17
C LYS A 65 19.06 6.89 -10.70
N GLY A 66 19.32 5.84 -9.92
CA GLY A 66 19.68 5.97 -8.50
C GLY A 66 18.55 6.49 -7.61
N VAL A 67 18.94 7.16 -6.53
CA VAL A 67 18.03 7.78 -5.55
C VAL A 67 17.45 9.06 -6.14
N LEU A 68 16.14 9.22 -6.03
CA LEU A 68 15.42 10.42 -6.42
C LEU A 68 14.99 11.24 -5.21
N VAL A 69 14.64 12.51 -5.46
CA VAL A 69 13.98 13.40 -4.50
C VAL A 69 12.68 13.89 -5.14
N ALA A 70 11.54 13.68 -4.49
CA ALA A 70 10.24 14.03 -5.07
C ALA A 70 9.27 14.61 -4.04
N PRO A 71 8.48 15.64 -4.41
CA PRO A 71 7.31 16.01 -3.63
C PRO A 71 6.24 14.90 -3.76
N THR A 72 5.50 14.64 -2.69
CA THR A 72 4.37 13.71 -2.72
C THR A 72 3.05 14.44 -2.95
N VAL A 73 2.02 13.71 -3.39
CA VAL A 73 0.66 14.25 -3.56
C VAL A 73 0.04 14.79 -2.27
N ASP A 74 0.59 14.44 -1.12
CA ASP A 74 0.12 14.88 0.20
C ASP A 74 0.99 16.00 0.80
N GLY A 75 1.94 16.52 0.02
CA GLY A 75 2.81 17.64 0.40
C GLY A 75 4.01 17.26 1.26
N ASN A 76 4.32 15.96 1.41
CA ASN A 76 5.58 15.53 2.03
C ASN A 76 6.72 15.59 0.99
N LEU A 77 7.97 15.48 1.46
CA LEU A 77 9.13 15.23 0.59
C LEU A 77 9.60 13.77 0.76
N LEU A 78 9.72 13.05 -0.35
CA LEU A 78 10.17 11.66 -0.39
C LEU A 78 11.57 11.57 -0.99
N THR A 79 12.42 10.72 -0.43
CA THR A 79 13.71 10.36 -1.01
C THR A 79 14.00 8.87 -0.91
N GLY A 80 14.60 8.32 -1.96
CA GLY A 80 14.81 6.88 -2.20
C GLY A 80 14.57 6.53 -3.67
N PRO A 81 14.37 5.26 -4.03
CA PRO A 81 14.69 4.10 -3.23
C PRO A 81 16.17 3.74 -3.25
N THR A 82 16.60 2.89 -2.33
CA THR A 82 17.74 1.98 -2.57
C THR A 82 17.36 0.88 -3.58
N ALA A 83 18.34 0.06 -3.99
CA ALA A 83 18.10 -1.13 -4.78
C ALA A 83 19.06 -2.22 -4.29
N LEU A 84 18.55 -3.11 -3.43
CA LEU A 84 19.31 -4.21 -2.85
C LEU A 84 18.59 -5.52 -3.14
N ASP A 85 19.28 -6.46 -3.78
CA ASP A 85 18.77 -7.82 -3.94
C ASP A 85 18.84 -8.55 -2.60
N VAL A 86 17.74 -9.17 -2.18
CA VAL A 86 17.62 -9.90 -0.91
C VAL A 86 17.06 -11.30 -1.17
N SER A 87 17.21 -12.22 -0.20
CA SER A 87 16.61 -13.56 -0.27
C SER A 87 15.20 -13.58 0.33
N GLU A 88 15.00 -12.86 1.43
CA GLU A 88 13.79 -12.92 2.23
C GLU A 88 12.64 -12.13 1.58
N LYS A 89 11.58 -12.84 1.20
CA LYS A 89 10.38 -12.27 0.56
C LYS A 89 9.48 -11.46 1.51
N ASP A 90 9.76 -11.50 2.82
CA ASP A 90 9.06 -10.74 3.86
C ASP A 90 9.91 -9.61 4.48
N ASP A 91 11.17 -9.42 4.05
CA ASP A 91 12.03 -8.36 4.59
C ASP A 91 11.65 -6.97 4.06
N VAL A 92 10.70 -6.35 4.76
CA VAL A 92 10.28 -4.96 4.55
C VAL A 92 10.88 -3.99 5.57
N GLY A 93 11.99 -4.38 6.20
CA GLY A 93 12.75 -3.55 7.14
C GLY A 93 13.71 -2.59 6.43
N THR A 94 13.97 -1.44 7.06
CA THR A 94 15.02 -0.50 6.63
C THR A 94 16.32 -0.76 7.37
N THR A 95 17.45 -0.43 6.75
CA THR A 95 18.80 -0.63 7.30
C THR A 95 19.50 0.70 7.55
N ALA A 96 20.40 0.77 8.53
CA ALA A 96 21.14 2.01 8.79
C ALA A 96 21.98 2.42 7.57
N GLU A 97 22.62 1.44 6.93
CA GLU A 97 23.42 1.59 5.72
C GLU A 97 22.57 2.04 4.53
N GLY A 98 21.37 1.46 4.36
CA GLY A 98 20.44 1.83 3.30
C GLY A 98 19.96 3.27 3.43
N LEU A 99 19.58 3.68 4.64
CA LEU A 99 19.15 5.05 4.91
C LEU A 99 20.28 6.06 4.74
N GLU A 100 21.52 5.73 5.18
CA GLU A 100 22.67 6.60 4.98
C GLU A 100 23.04 6.75 3.49
N LYS A 101 22.95 5.66 2.72
CA LYS A 101 23.10 5.71 1.26
C LYS A 101 22.09 6.67 0.63
N ILE A 102 20.82 6.63 1.05
CA ILE A 102 19.81 7.58 0.56
C ILE A 102 20.20 9.02 0.87
N ARG A 103 20.65 9.32 2.10
CA ARG A 103 21.07 10.67 2.49
C ARG A 103 22.19 11.22 1.62
N LYS A 104 23.24 10.41 1.44
CA LYS A 104 24.41 10.76 0.62
C LYS A 104 24.03 10.97 -0.85
N GLU A 105 23.26 10.05 -1.42
CA GLU A 105 22.92 10.08 -2.84
C GLU A 105 21.92 11.20 -3.18
N ALA A 106 20.92 11.43 -2.33
CA ALA A 106 19.98 12.52 -2.52
C ALA A 106 20.66 13.90 -2.44
N GLY A 107 21.65 14.05 -1.55
CA GLY A 107 22.46 15.26 -1.39
C GLY A 107 23.23 15.68 -2.65
N LYS A 108 23.49 14.75 -3.58
CA LYS A 108 24.15 15.08 -4.86
C LYS A 108 23.28 15.92 -5.78
N SER A 109 21.96 15.73 -5.71
CA SER A 109 20.99 16.43 -6.56
C SER A 109 20.35 17.62 -5.83
N VAL A 110 20.21 17.55 -4.51
CA VAL A 110 19.61 18.60 -3.69
C VAL A 110 20.49 18.79 -2.42
N PRO A 111 21.38 19.80 -2.38
CA PRO A 111 22.47 19.86 -1.40
C PRO A 111 22.08 20.12 0.06
N ASP A 112 20.85 20.54 0.37
CA ASP A 112 20.44 20.97 1.72
C ASP A 112 19.16 20.30 2.23
N ILE A 113 19.01 19.00 2.01
CA ILE A 113 17.84 18.25 2.50
C ILE A 113 17.85 18.21 4.04
N PRO A 114 16.82 18.72 4.74
CA PRO A 114 16.77 18.78 6.21
C PRO A 114 16.36 17.43 6.80
N PHE A 115 17.29 16.50 6.74
CA PHE A 115 17.14 15.11 7.15
C PHE A 115 16.73 14.86 8.62
N ARG A 116 16.85 15.88 9.47
CA ARG A 116 16.30 15.89 10.84
C ARG A 116 14.76 15.86 10.88
N ASP A 117 14.11 16.29 9.80
CA ASP A 117 12.65 16.36 9.68
C ASP A 117 12.06 15.10 9.01
N VAL A 118 12.82 14.00 8.96
CA VAL A 118 12.29 12.68 8.57
C VAL A 118 11.25 12.25 9.60
N ILE A 119 10.03 11.98 9.14
CA ILE A 119 8.92 11.52 9.99
C ILE A 119 8.71 10.01 9.97
N THR A 120 9.19 9.32 8.92
CA THR A 120 9.19 7.87 8.84
C THR A 120 10.17 7.38 7.78
N SER A 121 10.63 6.15 7.93
CA SER A 121 11.25 5.36 6.87
C SER A 121 10.37 4.14 6.56
N PHE A 122 10.52 3.56 5.37
CA PHE A 122 9.86 2.30 5.01
C PHE A 122 10.61 1.62 3.87
N ALA A 123 10.38 0.32 3.70
CA ALA A 123 10.88 -0.42 2.56
C ALA A 123 9.75 -1.16 1.83
N GLY A 124 9.98 -1.47 0.57
CA GLY A 124 9.15 -2.34 -0.23
C GLY A 124 10.00 -3.27 -1.08
N LEU A 125 9.46 -4.43 -1.43
CA LEU A 125 10.11 -5.43 -2.26
C LEU A 125 9.50 -5.40 -3.67
N ARG A 126 10.36 -5.27 -4.68
CA ARG A 126 9.97 -5.48 -6.09
C ARG A 126 10.11 -6.96 -6.42
N ALA A 127 9.13 -7.48 -7.14
CA ALA A 127 9.12 -8.86 -7.63
C ALA A 127 9.85 -8.94 -8.98
N THR A 128 11.18 -8.92 -8.98
CA THR A 128 11.99 -8.90 -10.20
C THR A 128 12.19 -10.34 -10.72
N PRO A 129 11.66 -10.71 -11.90
CA PRO A 129 11.85 -12.05 -12.44
C PRO A 129 13.22 -12.22 -13.12
N ASP A 130 13.70 -13.45 -13.21
CA ASP A 130 14.92 -13.82 -13.97
C ASP A 130 14.73 -13.82 -15.49
N THR A 131 13.48 -13.77 -15.96
CA THR A 131 13.11 -13.67 -17.38
C THR A 131 13.40 -12.31 -18.00
N GLY A 132 13.60 -11.26 -17.19
CA GLY A 132 13.87 -9.91 -17.65
C GLY A 132 12.64 -9.08 -18.06
N ASP A 133 11.44 -9.64 -17.99
CA ASP A 133 10.16 -8.93 -18.24
C ASP A 133 9.02 -9.56 -17.44
N PHE A 134 7.86 -8.88 -17.40
CA PHE A 134 6.64 -9.36 -16.76
C PHE A 134 6.20 -10.71 -17.31
N ILE A 135 5.72 -11.58 -16.42
CA ILE A 135 5.22 -12.91 -16.78
C ILE A 135 3.70 -12.86 -16.73
N ILE A 136 3.08 -12.67 -17.90
CA ILE A 136 1.63 -12.60 -18.08
C ILE A 136 1.23 -13.63 -19.13
N GLU A 137 1.00 -14.86 -18.68
CA GLU A 137 0.86 -16.02 -19.56
C GLU A 137 -0.04 -17.11 -18.95
N ALA A 138 -0.71 -17.87 -19.83
CA ALA A 138 -1.43 -19.08 -19.44
C ALA A 138 -0.44 -20.23 -19.28
N SER A 139 -0.73 -21.15 -18.37
CA SER A 139 0.06 -22.36 -18.20
C SER A 139 -0.01 -23.24 -19.45
N GLY A 140 1.15 -23.71 -19.92
CA GLY A 140 1.22 -24.69 -21.00
C GLY A 140 0.81 -26.11 -20.60
N THR A 141 0.67 -26.39 -19.30
CA THR A 141 0.41 -27.74 -18.76
C THR A 141 -0.91 -27.86 -18.01
N VAL A 142 -1.42 -26.76 -17.44
CA VAL A 142 -2.65 -26.75 -16.63
C VAL A 142 -3.64 -25.73 -17.18
N LYS A 143 -4.66 -26.23 -17.89
CA LYS A 143 -5.72 -25.38 -18.46
C LYS A 143 -6.41 -24.55 -17.38
N GLY A 144 -6.62 -23.26 -17.67
CA GLY A 144 -7.30 -22.33 -16.76
C GLY A 144 -6.42 -21.75 -15.65
N PHE A 145 -5.11 -22.04 -15.63
CA PHE A 145 -4.15 -21.37 -14.76
C PHE A 145 -3.41 -20.25 -15.49
N LEU A 146 -3.43 -19.04 -14.95
CA LEU A 146 -2.79 -17.84 -15.52
C LEU A 146 -1.78 -17.27 -14.52
N ASN A 147 -0.54 -17.06 -14.94
CA ASN A 147 0.44 -16.27 -14.20
C ASN A 147 0.33 -14.79 -14.59
N VAL A 148 0.28 -13.91 -13.59
CA VAL A 148 0.40 -12.45 -13.69
C VAL A 148 1.40 -12.00 -12.63
N VAL A 149 2.67 -12.34 -12.84
CA VAL A 149 3.74 -12.25 -11.84
C VAL A 149 4.99 -11.57 -12.41
N GLY A 150 6.00 -11.35 -11.57
CA GLY A 150 7.19 -10.60 -12.00
C GLY A 150 6.92 -9.12 -12.28
N ILE A 151 5.78 -8.60 -11.80
CA ILE A 151 5.33 -7.24 -12.06
C ILE A 151 6.14 -6.25 -11.20
N GLU A 152 7.30 -5.84 -11.70
CA GLU A 152 8.11 -4.76 -11.13
C GLU A 152 7.81 -3.39 -11.77
N SER A 153 8.75 -2.44 -11.80
CA SER A 153 8.53 -1.14 -12.46
C SER A 153 8.46 -1.31 -13.98
N PRO A 154 7.47 -0.74 -14.71
CA PRO A 154 6.46 0.25 -14.30
C PRO A 154 5.05 -0.33 -14.01
N GLY A 155 4.97 -1.50 -13.41
CA GLY A 155 3.78 -2.34 -13.29
C GLY A 155 2.58 -1.71 -12.60
N LEU A 156 2.77 -0.82 -11.62
CA LEU A 156 1.63 -0.09 -11.01
C LEU A 156 0.92 0.81 -12.03
N THR A 157 1.68 1.50 -12.87
CA THR A 157 1.14 2.36 -13.94
C THR A 157 0.51 1.52 -15.06
N ALA A 158 1.11 0.35 -15.35
CA ALA A 158 0.63 -0.58 -16.36
C ALA A 158 -0.56 -1.47 -15.90
N ALA A 159 -0.93 -1.43 -14.61
CA ALA A 159 -1.91 -2.36 -14.03
C ALA A 159 -3.26 -2.44 -14.78
N PRO A 160 -3.86 -1.34 -15.29
CA PRO A 160 -5.08 -1.43 -16.10
C PRO A 160 -4.88 -2.23 -17.40
N ALA A 161 -3.80 -1.97 -18.13
CA ALA A 161 -3.48 -2.67 -19.37
C ALA A 161 -3.13 -4.15 -19.13
N ILE A 162 -2.42 -4.45 -18.03
CA ILE A 162 -2.17 -5.83 -17.58
C ILE A 162 -3.49 -6.54 -17.31
N GLY A 163 -4.45 -5.86 -16.68
CA GLY A 163 -5.78 -6.40 -16.42
C GLY A 163 -6.54 -6.77 -17.69
N GLU A 164 -6.57 -5.88 -18.69
CA GLU A 164 -7.19 -6.14 -20.00
C GLU A 164 -6.51 -7.32 -20.70
N TYR A 165 -5.17 -7.34 -20.72
CA TYR A 165 -4.40 -8.42 -21.34
C TYR A 165 -4.65 -9.78 -20.65
N ALA A 166 -4.74 -9.80 -19.31
CA ALA A 166 -5.09 -11.01 -18.57
C ALA A 166 -6.50 -11.52 -18.88
N VAL A 167 -7.48 -10.62 -19.05
CA VAL A 167 -8.85 -10.99 -19.46
C VAL A 167 -8.86 -11.61 -20.86
N ASP A 168 -8.11 -11.05 -21.80
CA ASP A 168 -7.99 -11.61 -23.16
C ASP A 168 -7.40 -13.03 -23.15
N LEU A 169 -6.37 -13.26 -22.33
CA LEU A 169 -5.78 -14.59 -22.17
C LEU A 169 -6.76 -15.59 -21.55
N LEU A 170 -7.54 -15.18 -20.54
CA LEU A 170 -8.58 -16.03 -19.97
C LEU A 170 -9.67 -16.37 -20.99
N GLY A 171 -10.05 -15.42 -21.85
CA GLY A 171 -10.97 -15.67 -22.96
C GLY A 171 -10.44 -16.73 -23.94
N LYS A 172 -9.15 -16.65 -24.29
CA LYS A 172 -8.47 -17.67 -25.13
C LYS A 172 -8.41 -19.05 -24.45
N GLU A 173 -8.29 -19.09 -23.13
CA GLU A 173 -8.41 -20.31 -22.31
C GLU A 173 -9.85 -20.85 -22.20
N GLY A 174 -10.81 -20.17 -22.82
CA GLY A 174 -12.21 -20.59 -22.93
C GLY A 174 -13.13 -20.02 -21.86
N LEU A 175 -12.69 -19.04 -21.06
CA LEU A 175 -13.57 -18.38 -20.09
C LEU A 175 -14.63 -17.56 -20.86
N PRO A 176 -15.94 -17.80 -20.63
CA PRO A 176 -16.97 -16.97 -21.26
C PRO A 176 -16.92 -15.54 -20.69
N LEU A 177 -16.51 -14.59 -21.53
CA LEU A 177 -16.44 -13.17 -21.17
C LEU A 177 -17.78 -12.48 -21.44
N VAL A 178 -18.76 -12.69 -20.55
CA VAL A 178 -20.08 -12.06 -20.64
C VAL A 178 -20.07 -10.74 -19.87
N PRO A 179 -20.27 -9.57 -20.53
CA PRO A 179 -20.37 -8.30 -19.84
C PRO A 179 -21.52 -8.29 -18.83
N ARG A 180 -21.28 -7.72 -17.65
CA ARG A 180 -22.32 -7.54 -16.63
C ARG A 180 -23.06 -6.22 -16.85
N GLY A 181 -24.37 -6.28 -17.04
CA GLY A 181 -25.21 -5.09 -17.27
C GLY A 181 -25.36 -4.16 -16.06
N ASP A 182 -25.08 -4.65 -14.85
CA ASP A 182 -25.16 -3.91 -13.59
C ASP A 182 -23.79 -3.43 -13.07
N PHE A 183 -22.72 -3.56 -13.88
CA PHE A 183 -21.39 -3.09 -13.49
C PHE A 183 -21.40 -1.57 -13.32
N GLN A 184 -20.93 -1.10 -12.17
CA GLN A 184 -20.73 0.33 -11.90
C GLN A 184 -19.26 0.69 -12.15
N PRO A 185 -18.91 1.27 -13.32
CA PRO A 185 -17.53 1.63 -13.64
C PRO A 185 -17.04 2.86 -12.87
N VAL A 186 -17.95 3.65 -12.28
CA VAL A 186 -17.59 4.90 -11.60
C VAL A 186 -17.37 4.67 -10.12
N ARG A 187 -16.13 4.87 -9.68
CA ARG A 187 -15.77 4.90 -8.25
C ARG A 187 -16.03 6.29 -7.66
N LYS A 188 -16.87 6.36 -6.61
CA LYS A 188 -17.03 7.60 -5.83
C LYS A 188 -15.71 7.96 -5.10
N PRO A 189 -15.18 9.20 -5.28
CA PRO A 189 -13.95 9.60 -4.62
C PRO A 189 -14.06 9.61 -3.09
N ALA A 190 -12.93 9.55 -2.41
CA ALA A 190 -12.87 9.78 -0.97
C ALA A 190 -12.98 11.27 -0.69
N VAL A 191 -13.84 11.65 0.25
CA VAL A 191 -13.87 13.02 0.77
C VAL A 191 -12.55 13.26 1.50
N ARG A 192 -11.88 14.36 1.18
CA ARG A 192 -10.68 14.84 1.89
C ARG A 192 -11.02 16.16 2.54
N PHE A 193 -11.43 16.11 3.80
CA PHE A 193 -12.03 17.26 4.49
C PHE A 193 -11.11 18.49 4.50
N ARG A 194 -9.81 18.26 4.68
CA ARG A 194 -8.78 19.31 4.67
C ARG A 194 -8.61 20.04 3.34
N GLU A 195 -9.02 19.43 2.22
CA GLU A 195 -8.89 19.97 0.86
C GLU A 195 -10.16 20.70 0.41
N GLN A 196 -11.21 20.73 1.24
CA GLN A 196 -12.47 21.39 0.92
C GLN A 196 -12.44 22.89 1.26
N THR A 197 -13.31 23.68 0.61
CA THR A 197 -13.57 25.07 1.01
C THR A 197 -14.31 25.12 2.34
N ASP A 198 -14.35 26.28 2.97
CA ASP A 198 -15.02 26.40 4.26
C ASP A 198 -16.54 26.23 4.14
N GLU A 199 -17.17 26.69 3.06
CA GLU A 199 -18.59 26.44 2.78
C GLU A 199 -18.89 24.94 2.68
N GLU A 200 -18.01 24.21 1.99
CA GLU A 200 -18.15 22.77 1.80
C GLU A 200 -17.89 21.99 3.09
N LYS A 201 -16.91 22.41 3.91
CA LYS A 201 -16.73 21.85 5.26
C LYS A 201 -17.98 22.04 6.10
N GLN A 202 -18.56 23.22 6.11
CA GLN A 202 -19.80 23.50 6.85
C GLN A 202 -20.97 22.65 6.34
N ARG A 203 -21.06 22.42 5.03
CA ARG A 203 -22.05 21.50 4.43
C ARG A 203 -21.86 20.07 4.93
N LEU A 204 -20.65 19.53 4.85
CA LEU A 204 -20.32 18.19 5.31
C LEU A 204 -20.64 17.99 6.80
N ILE A 205 -20.35 19.00 7.63
CA ILE A 205 -20.65 18.97 9.07
C ILE A 205 -22.17 18.96 9.33
N ARG A 206 -22.94 19.76 8.58
CA ARG A 206 -24.42 19.77 8.70
C ARG A 206 -25.03 18.44 8.29
N GLU A 207 -24.53 17.84 7.21
CA GLU A 207 -25.01 16.55 6.71
C GLU A 207 -24.61 15.38 7.62
N ASN A 208 -23.41 15.43 8.18
CA ASN A 208 -22.90 14.45 9.11
C ASN A 208 -21.97 15.11 10.15
N PRO A 209 -22.44 15.30 11.39
CA PRO A 209 -21.66 15.96 12.46
C PRO A 209 -20.29 15.32 12.75
N LEU A 210 -20.07 14.06 12.38
CA LEU A 210 -18.77 13.38 12.52
C LEU A 210 -17.66 14.06 11.72
N TYR A 211 -17.98 14.79 10.64
CA TYR A 211 -17.00 15.60 9.92
C TYR A 211 -16.54 16.84 10.71
N GLY A 212 -17.26 17.22 11.77
CA GLY A 212 -16.84 18.29 12.68
C GLY A 212 -15.80 17.85 13.72
N ASN A 213 -15.61 16.54 13.90
CA ASN A 213 -14.73 15.99 14.93
C ASN A 213 -13.37 15.59 14.34
N VAL A 214 -12.35 16.44 14.49
CA VAL A 214 -10.98 16.11 14.03
C VAL A 214 -10.33 15.08 14.95
N ILE A 215 -9.99 13.91 14.39
CA ILE A 215 -9.34 12.80 15.08
C ILE A 215 -7.82 12.89 14.95
N CYS A 216 -7.30 13.09 13.74
CA CYS A 216 -5.86 13.23 13.48
C CYS A 216 -5.54 14.68 13.15
N ARG A 217 -4.89 15.39 14.08
CA ARG A 217 -4.56 16.83 13.90
C ARG A 217 -3.45 17.05 12.86
N CYS A 218 -2.43 16.19 12.83
CA CYS A 218 -1.31 16.33 11.89
C CYS A 218 -1.75 16.25 10.42
N GLU A 219 -2.77 15.45 10.12
CA GLU A 219 -3.26 15.23 8.76
C GLU A 219 -4.64 15.86 8.52
N ILE A 220 -5.23 16.47 9.55
CA ILE A 220 -6.59 17.05 9.58
C ILE A 220 -7.62 16.04 9.10
N ILE A 221 -7.64 14.86 9.75
CA ILE A 221 -8.57 13.77 9.44
C ILE A 221 -9.68 13.73 10.48
N THR A 222 -10.91 13.76 9.99
CA THR A 222 -12.15 13.78 10.77
C THR A 222 -12.62 12.37 11.13
N GLU A 223 -13.52 12.27 12.11
CA GLU A 223 -14.19 11.01 12.43
C GLU A 223 -15.05 10.53 11.25
N GLY A 224 -15.69 11.46 10.54
CA GLY A 224 -16.46 11.17 9.33
C GLY A 224 -15.65 10.45 8.27
N GLU A 225 -14.42 10.91 7.98
CA GLU A 225 -13.51 10.24 7.03
C GLU A 225 -13.10 8.84 7.49
N ILE A 226 -12.85 8.66 8.79
CA ILE A 226 -12.48 7.35 9.35
C ILE A 226 -13.65 6.37 9.23
N VAL A 227 -14.85 6.78 9.65
CA VAL A 227 -16.07 5.96 9.56
C VAL A 227 -16.40 5.61 8.12
N ASP A 228 -16.34 6.58 7.20
CA ASP A 228 -16.53 6.34 5.77
C ASP A 228 -15.51 5.32 5.23
N SER A 229 -14.24 5.43 5.63
CA SER A 229 -13.21 4.46 5.21
C SER A 229 -13.48 3.03 5.68
N ILE A 230 -14.16 2.86 6.83
CA ILE A 230 -14.54 1.56 7.39
C ILE A 230 -15.77 1.00 6.68
N ARG A 231 -16.77 1.83 6.39
CA ARG A 231 -18.07 1.40 5.83
C ARG A 231 -18.05 1.12 4.32
N ARG A 232 -17.04 1.59 3.59
CA ARG A 232 -16.88 1.32 2.15
C ARG A 232 -16.78 -0.19 1.83
N PRO A 233 -17.10 -0.60 0.58
CA PRO A 233 -16.76 -1.94 0.09
C PRO A 233 -15.27 -2.24 0.27
N ALA A 234 -14.95 -3.41 0.80
CA ALA A 234 -13.59 -3.75 1.25
C ALA A 234 -12.96 -2.64 2.13
N GLY A 235 -13.76 -2.09 3.06
CA GLY A 235 -13.38 -0.99 3.94
C GLY A 235 -12.27 -1.35 4.93
N ALA A 236 -11.78 -0.35 5.66
CA ALA A 236 -10.76 -0.54 6.68
C ALA A 236 -11.22 -1.51 7.77
N ARG A 237 -10.34 -2.45 8.15
CA ARG A 237 -10.57 -3.44 9.23
C ARG A 237 -9.46 -3.44 10.30
N SER A 238 -8.52 -2.53 10.18
CA SER A 238 -7.33 -2.41 11.03
C SER A 238 -6.82 -0.97 11.02
N LEU A 239 -5.93 -0.63 11.95
CA LEU A 239 -5.34 0.71 12.02
C LEU A 239 -4.55 1.05 10.75
N ASP A 240 -3.71 0.15 10.26
CA ASP A 240 -2.98 0.37 9.00
C ASP A 240 -3.96 0.39 7.80
N GLY A 241 -5.14 -0.22 7.91
CA GLY A 241 -6.23 -0.10 6.95
C GLY A 241 -6.82 1.31 6.89
N VAL A 242 -7.11 1.90 8.05
CA VAL A 242 -7.55 3.31 8.18
C VAL A 242 -6.45 4.26 7.72
N LYS A 243 -5.20 4.01 8.16
CA LYS A 243 -4.00 4.79 7.79
C LYS A 243 -3.86 4.91 6.27
N ARG A 244 -3.91 3.79 5.54
CA ARG A 244 -3.75 3.79 4.07
C ARG A 244 -4.92 4.44 3.32
N ARG A 245 -6.13 4.46 3.91
CA ARG A 245 -7.33 5.03 3.26
C ARG A 245 -7.54 6.52 3.55
N THR A 246 -7.11 6.98 4.73
CA THR A 246 -7.42 8.33 5.22
C THR A 246 -6.20 9.16 5.57
N ARG A 247 -5.04 8.54 5.76
CA ARG A 247 -3.81 9.12 6.35
C ARG A 247 -3.84 9.36 7.85
N ALA A 248 -4.88 8.99 8.58
CA ALA A 248 -4.84 9.05 10.05
C ALA A 248 -3.63 8.24 10.57
N GLY A 249 -2.72 8.92 11.29
CA GLY A 249 -1.47 8.33 11.76
C GLY A 249 -0.30 8.36 10.76
N MET A 250 -0.38 9.10 9.64
CA MET A 250 0.73 9.28 8.68
C MET A 250 1.51 10.59 8.85
N GLY A 251 0.99 11.54 9.65
CA GLY A 251 1.66 12.84 9.87
C GLY A 251 2.80 12.75 10.88
N ARG A 252 3.38 13.90 11.26
CA ARG A 252 4.56 14.02 12.12
C ARG A 252 4.60 13.09 13.35
N CYS A 253 3.47 12.92 14.04
CA CYS A 253 3.39 12.09 15.24
C CYS A 253 3.32 10.56 14.98
N GLN A 254 3.25 10.12 13.72
CA GLN A 254 3.13 8.70 13.32
C GLN A 254 2.05 7.90 14.08
N GLY A 255 0.94 8.57 14.43
CA GLY A 255 -0.18 7.94 15.13
C GLY A 255 -0.10 8.03 16.66
N GLY A 256 0.92 8.66 17.24
CA GLY A 256 1.09 8.76 18.69
C GLY A 256 -0.12 9.35 19.45
N PHE A 257 -0.89 10.24 18.82
CA PHE A 257 -2.05 10.87 19.47
C PHE A 257 -3.41 10.31 19.02
N CYS A 258 -3.57 10.02 17.73
CA CYS A 258 -4.89 9.63 17.20
C CYS A 258 -5.19 8.14 17.37
N THR A 259 -4.19 7.28 17.58
CA THR A 259 -4.37 5.82 17.61
C THR A 259 -5.46 5.36 18.58
N PRO A 260 -5.51 5.79 19.86
CA PRO A 260 -6.57 5.34 20.77
C PRO A 260 -7.98 5.69 20.27
N ARG A 261 -8.15 6.89 19.68
CA ARG A 261 -9.44 7.32 19.13
C ARG A 261 -9.82 6.52 17.88
N VAL A 262 -8.86 6.24 17.00
CA VAL A 262 -9.09 5.41 15.80
C VAL A 262 -9.43 3.98 16.21
N THR A 263 -8.77 3.43 17.24
CA THR A 263 -9.09 2.11 17.82
C THR A 263 -10.53 2.05 18.31
N ALA A 264 -10.96 3.02 19.12
CA ALA A 264 -12.34 3.08 19.62
C ALA A 264 -13.37 3.19 18.48
N ILE A 265 -13.09 3.99 17.44
CA ILE A 265 -13.96 4.09 16.25
C ILE A 265 -14.01 2.76 15.51
N LEU A 266 -12.88 2.08 15.29
CA LEU A 266 -12.83 0.78 14.63
C LEU A 266 -13.64 -0.27 15.41
N ALA A 267 -13.43 -0.35 16.73
CA ALA A 267 -14.16 -1.27 17.60
C ALA A 267 -15.67 -1.05 17.51
N ARG A 268 -16.11 0.21 17.60
CA ARG A 268 -17.52 0.60 17.45
C ARG A 268 -18.09 0.21 16.09
N GLU A 269 -17.43 0.61 15.00
CA GLU A 269 -17.95 0.41 13.64
C GLU A 269 -17.94 -1.07 13.22
N LEU A 270 -17.00 -1.86 13.73
CA LEU A 270 -16.89 -3.30 13.45
C LEU A 270 -17.65 -4.17 14.45
N ARG A 271 -18.19 -3.57 15.53
CA ARG A 271 -18.88 -4.26 16.63
C ARG A 271 -18.01 -5.36 17.26
N ILE A 272 -16.76 -5.02 17.53
CA ILE A 272 -15.79 -5.88 18.21
C ILE A 272 -15.25 -5.17 19.46
N PRO A 273 -14.76 -5.91 20.48
CA PRO A 273 -14.02 -5.32 21.58
C PRO A 273 -12.77 -4.58 21.09
N GLU A 274 -12.33 -3.53 21.80
CA GLU A 274 -11.13 -2.77 21.42
C GLU A 274 -9.86 -3.65 21.40
N GLU A 275 -9.81 -4.68 22.25
CA GLU A 275 -8.75 -5.68 22.34
C GLU A 275 -8.61 -6.53 21.07
N ARG A 276 -9.67 -6.61 20.27
CA ARG A 276 -9.67 -7.31 18.98
C ARG A 276 -9.28 -6.41 17.81
N VAL A 277 -9.07 -5.12 18.04
CA VAL A 277 -8.58 -4.21 17.01
C VAL A 277 -7.10 -4.46 16.74
N THR A 278 -6.77 -4.66 15.47
CA THR A 278 -5.41 -4.99 15.04
C THR A 278 -4.75 -3.82 14.33
N LYS A 279 -3.42 -3.78 14.38
CA LYS A 279 -2.62 -2.86 13.57
C LYS A 279 -2.66 -3.24 12.10
N LYS A 280 -2.40 -4.50 11.76
CA LYS A 280 -2.25 -5.03 10.40
C LYS A 280 -2.71 -6.48 10.25
N GLY A 281 -3.85 -6.84 10.85
CA GLY A 281 -4.41 -8.20 10.79
C GLY A 281 -4.08 -9.04 12.02
N LYS A 282 -4.46 -10.32 12.00
CA LYS A 282 -4.34 -11.27 13.12
C LYS A 282 -2.91 -11.28 13.70
N GLY A 283 -2.79 -11.28 15.03
CA GLY A 283 -1.48 -11.29 15.71
C GLY A 283 -0.81 -9.91 15.81
N SER A 284 -1.56 -8.84 15.55
CA SER A 284 -1.08 -7.46 15.70
C SER A 284 -2.04 -6.61 16.52
N GLU A 285 -2.77 -7.24 17.43
CA GLU A 285 -3.60 -6.62 18.45
C GLU A 285 -2.76 -5.64 19.29
N LEU A 286 -3.30 -4.45 19.57
CA LEU A 286 -2.57 -3.41 20.31
C LEU A 286 -2.82 -3.44 21.82
N LEU A 287 -3.96 -3.98 22.23
CA LEU A 287 -4.40 -3.99 23.61
C LEU A 287 -4.45 -5.45 24.08
N ALA A 288 -3.96 -5.69 25.29
CA ALA A 288 -4.11 -6.98 25.95
C ALA A 288 -5.46 -7.03 26.68
N GLU A 289 -6.06 -8.21 26.73
CA GLU A 289 -7.20 -8.45 27.61
C GLU A 289 -6.82 -8.14 29.06
N LYS A 290 -7.72 -7.48 29.80
CA LYS A 290 -7.54 -7.31 31.23
C LYS A 290 -7.48 -8.71 31.87
N ARG A 291 -6.35 -9.04 32.49
CA ARG A 291 -6.27 -10.21 33.37
C ARG A 291 -7.34 -10.03 34.45
N GLY A 292 -8.31 -10.93 34.51
CA GLY A 292 -9.23 -11.01 35.65
C GLY A 292 -8.45 -11.24 36.94
N PRO A 293 -9.02 -10.94 38.12
CA PRO A 293 -8.38 -11.29 39.38
C PRO A 293 -8.10 -12.80 39.37
N SER A 294 -6.84 -13.17 39.54
CA SER A 294 -6.46 -14.55 39.84
C SER A 294 -7.16 -14.95 41.14
N CYS A 295 -8.12 -15.87 41.07
CA CYS A 295 -8.64 -16.56 42.24
C CYS A 295 -7.52 -17.35 42.93
#